data_AF-A0A177L003-F1
#
_entry.id   AF-A0A177L003-F1
#
_cell.length_a   1.000
_cell.length_b   1.000
_cell.length_c   1.000
_cell.angle_alpha   90.00
_cell.angle_beta   90.00
_cell.angle_gamma   90.00
#
_symmetry.space_group_name_H-M   'P 1'
#
loop_
_entity.id
_entity.type
_entity.pdbx_description
1 polymer ?
#
loop_
_entity_poly.entity_id
_entity_poly.type
_entity_poly.pdbx_seq_one_letter_code
_entity_poly.pdbx_strand_id
1 'polypeptide(L)'
;MIIKGILQTIGTVITIVLGLISFEVLHYTHNSKEISSPMDLLEFALVIMTVVISILTGRSYLNSRLEYGGIIYFLYACLGFTHLVLAPAAFIIGGMKIDFGQYWWVVLICIIFLLVWGNGHRADRR
;
A
#
# COMPACT_ATOMS: atom_id res chain seq x y z
N MET A 1 -4.72 -15.69 -16.30
CA MET A 1 -3.77 -15.88 -15.19
C MET A 1 -2.46 -15.11 -15.39
N ILE A 2 -1.71 -15.36 -16.48
CA ILE A 2 -0.41 -14.70 -16.76
C ILE A 2 -0.52 -13.16 -16.82
N ILE A 3 -1.51 -12.62 -17.53
CA ILE A 3 -1.70 -11.16 -17.67
C ILE A 3 -1.95 -10.48 -16.30
N LYS A 4 -2.69 -11.12 -15.39
CA LYS A 4 -2.94 -10.57 -14.04
C LYS A 4 -1.64 -10.52 -13.22
N GLY A 5 -0.81 -11.56 -13.32
CA GLY A 5 0.50 -11.59 -12.68
C GLY A 5 1.43 -10.50 -13.20
N ILE A 6 1.48 -10.27 -14.53
CA ILE A 6 2.26 -9.18 -15.12
C ILE A 6 1.79 -7.82 -14.59
N LEU A 7 0.48 -7.58 -14.56
CA LEU A 7 -0.09 -6.33 -14.06
C LEU A 7 0.23 -6.10 -12.56
N GLN A 8 0.19 -7.17 -11.76
CA GLN A 8 0.56 -7.15 -10.34
C GLN A 8 2.04 -6.83 -10.12
N THR A 9 2.92 -7.45 -10.90
CA THR A 9 4.37 -7.18 -10.86
C THR A 9 4.67 -5.74 -11.27
N ILE A 10 4.07 -5.27 -12.37
CA ILE A 10 4.23 -3.87 -12.83
C ILE A 10 3.71 -2.90 -11.76
N GLY A 11 2.52 -3.15 -11.20
CA GLY A 11 1.95 -2.32 -10.13
C GLY A 11 2.86 -2.27 -8.90
N THR A 12 3.44 -3.40 -8.51
CA THR A 12 4.39 -3.49 -7.39
C THR A 12 5.65 -2.67 -7.67
N VAL A 13 6.25 -2.81 -8.86
CA VAL A 13 7.44 -2.04 -9.26
C VAL A 13 7.14 -0.54 -9.24
N ILE A 14 6.01 -0.12 -9.83
CA ILE A 14 5.62 1.30 -9.84
C ILE A 14 5.41 1.81 -8.42
N THR A 15 4.76 1.04 -7.55
CA THR A 15 4.52 1.42 -6.15
C THR A 15 5.84 1.62 -5.40
N ILE A 16 6.82 0.73 -5.59
CA ILE A 16 8.15 0.85 -4.97
C ILE A 16 8.90 2.07 -5.50
N VAL A 17 8.95 2.27 -6.82
CA VAL A 17 9.66 3.40 -7.42
C VAL A 17 9.04 4.74 -7.00
N LEU A 18 7.72 4.87 -7.10
CA LEU A 18 7.03 6.08 -6.64
C LEU A 18 7.21 6.31 -5.15
N GLY A 19 7.26 5.22 -4.37
CA GLY A 19 7.53 5.31 -2.96
C GLY A 19 8.91 5.87 -2.64
N LEU A 20 9.95 5.39 -3.33
CA LEU A 20 11.31 5.91 -3.17
C LEU A 20 11.41 7.38 -3.60
N ILE A 21 10.82 7.73 -4.75
CA ILE A 21 10.80 9.12 -5.25
C ILE A 21 10.09 10.04 -4.25
N SER A 22 8.92 9.62 -3.75
CA SER A 22 8.15 10.41 -2.79
C SER A 22 8.92 10.63 -1.49
N PHE A 23 9.65 9.61 -1.01
CA PHE A 23 10.48 9.72 0.19
C PHE A 23 11.67 10.66 -0.01
N GLU A 24 12.36 10.59 -1.14
CA GLU A 24 13.47 11.50 -1.49
C GLU A 24 13.00 12.95 -1.62
N VAL A 25 11.87 13.18 -2.30
CA VAL A 25 11.27 14.52 -2.41
C VAL A 25 10.91 15.06 -1.03
N LEU A 26 10.27 14.26 -0.19
CA LEU A 26 9.93 14.64 1.19
C LEU A 26 11.17 15.01 2.01
N HIS A 27 12.23 14.21 1.89
CA HIS A 27 13.50 14.46 2.59
C HIS A 27 14.17 15.75 2.11
N TYR A 28 14.17 15.99 0.79
CA TYR A 28 14.73 17.19 0.19
C TYR A 28 13.97 18.44 0.63
N THR A 29 12.64 18.46 0.48
CA THR A 29 11.79 19.58 0.90
C THR A 29 11.96 19.90 2.38
N HIS A 30 12.10 18.88 3.23
CA HIS A 30 12.28 19.08 4.67
C HIS A 30 13.62 19.74 5.03
N ASN A 31 14.69 19.41 4.30
CA ASN A 31 16.03 19.93 4.54
C ASN A 31 16.29 21.28 3.85
N SER A 32 15.58 21.57 2.76
CA SER A 32 15.64 22.85 2.09
C SER A 32 14.77 23.87 2.82
N LYS A 33 15.34 24.99 3.28
CA LYS A 33 14.57 26.11 3.86
C LYS A 33 13.73 26.87 2.82
N GLU A 34 13.83 26.51 1.54
CA GLU A 34 13.05 27.07 0.44
C GLU A 34 11.83 26.20 0.16
N ILE A 35 10.84 26.27 1.05
CA ILE A 35 9.51 25.75 0.77
C ILE A 35 8.85 26.72 -0.22
N SER A 36 8.74 26.30 -1.49
CA SER A 36 8.01 27.05 -2.52
C SER A 36 6.73 26.31 -2.88
N SER A 37 5.65 27.04 -3.16
CA SER A 37 4.33 26.42 -3.45
C SER A 37 4.33 25.37 -4.57
N PRO A 38 5.20 25.41 -5.60
CA PRO A 38 5.30 24.33 -6.60
C PRO A 38 5.84 23.02 -6.03
N MET A 39 6.74 23.08 -5.04
CA MET A 39 7.31 21.90 -4.40
C MET A 39 6.27 21.21 -3.50
N ASP A 40 5.47 21.99 -2.77
CA ASP A 40 4.36 21.46 -1.95
C ASP A 40 3.30 20.76 -2.81
N LEU A 41 2.97 21.34 -3.97
CA LEU A 41 2.03 20.74 -4.91
C LEU A 41 2.57 19.42 -5.48
N LEU A 42 3.86 19.38 -5.81
CA LEU A 42 4.54 18.20 -6.32
C LEU A 42 4.57 17.07 -5.27
N GLU A 43 4.92 17.41 -4.02
CA GLU A 43 4.91 16.47 -2.89
C GLU A 43 3.51 15.89 -2.68
N PHE A 44 2.49 16.74 -2.61
CA PHE A 44 1.10 16.31 -2.45
C PHE A 44 0.65 15.40 -3.60
N ALA A 45 0.96 15.75 -4.85
CA ALA A 45 0.61 14.95 -6.02
C ALA A 45 1.31 13.58 -6.01
N LEU A 46 2.58 13.53 -5.62
CA LEU A 46 3.36 12.29 -5.53
C LEU A 46 2.82 11.35 -4.43
N VAL A 47 2.49 11.90 -3.25
CA VAL A 47 1.89 11.12 -2.17
C VAL A 47 0.53 10.55 -2.60
N ILE A 48 -0.34 11.38 -3.18
CA ILE A 48 -1.66 10.93 -3.67
C ILE A 48 -1.50 9.84 -4.73
N MET A 49 -0.62 10.04 -5.73
CA MET A 49 -0.39 9.03 -6.78
C MET A 49 0.13 7.72 -6.21
N THR A 50 1.09 7.79 -5.28
CA THR A 50 1.67 6.61 -4.63
C THR A 50 0.59 5.82 -3.88
N VAL A 51 -0.26 6.51 -3.10
CA VAL A 51 -1.37 5.89 -2.37
C VAL A 51 -2.37 5.23 -3.33
N VAL A 52 -2.80 5.95 -4.38
CA VAL A 52 -3.78 5.42 -5.35
C VAL A 52 -3.25 4.17 -6.04
N ILE A 53 -2.00 4.21 -6.53
CA ILE A 53 -1.39 3.07 -7.24
C ILE A 53 -1.18 1.89 -6.28
N SER A 54 -0.79 2.15 -5.03
CA SER A 54 -0.68 1.11 -4.01
C SER A 54 -2.03 0.43 -3.75
N ILE A 55 -3.11 1.21 -3.58
CA ILE A 55 -4.46 0.66 -3.37
C ILE A 55 -4.91 -0.17 -4.58
N LEU A 56 -4.71 0.32 -5.81
CA LEU A 56 -5.07 -0.43 -7.02
C LEU A 56 -4.31 -1.77 -7.12
N THR A 57 -3.01 -1.73 -6.81
CA THR A 57 -2.16 -2.94 -6.77
C THR A 57 -2.64 -3.90 -5.68
N GLY A 58 -2.94 -3.39 -4.47
CA GLY A 58 -3.46 -4.16 -3.36
C GLY A 58 -4.80 -4.84 -3.67
N ARG A 59 -5.74 -4.12 -4.30
CA ARG A 59 -7.02 -4.69 -4.77
C ARG A 59 -6.80 -5.79 -5.81
N SER A 60 -5.85 -5.60 -6.72
CA SER A 60 -5.52 -6.62 -7.73
C SER A 60 -5.05 -7.92 -7.08
N TYR A 61 -4.13 -7.85 -6.11
CA TYR A 61 -3.67 -9.02 -5.35
C TYR A 61 -4.80 -9.67 -4.54
N LEU A 62 -5.61 -8.85 -3.84
CA LEU A 62 -6.74 -9.33 -3.05
C LEU A 62 -7.78 -10.04 -3.91
N ASN A 63 -8.05 -9.58 -5.14
CA ASN A 63 -9.00 -10.25 -6.03
C ASN A 63 -8.44 -11.57 -6.54
N SER A 64 -7.15 -11.61 -6.90
CA SER A 64 -6.50 -12.84 -7.35
C SER A 64 -6.36 -13.91 -6.27
N ARG A 65 -6.41 -13.55 -4.97
CA ARG A 65 -6.32 -14.54 -3.88
C ARG A 65 -7.37 -15.65 -4.01
N LEU A 66 -8.57 -15.31 -4.49
CA LEU A 66 -9.70 -16.25 -4.63
C LEU A 66 -9.46 -17.32 -5.71
N GLU A 67 -8.54 -17.06 -6.64
CA GLU A 67 -8.17 -18.00 -7.72
C GLU A 67 -7.20 -19.10 -7.22
N TYR A 68 -6.65 -18.94 -6.01
CA TYR A 68 -5.64 -19.83 -5.45
C TYR A 68 -6.09 -20.43 -4.11
N GLY A 69 -5.57 -21.62 -3.80
CA GLY A 69 -5.76 -22.30 -2.52
C GLY A 69 -4.49 -22.30 -1.67
N GLY A 70 -4.62 -22.78 -0.42
CA GLY A 70 -3.49 -23.07 0.46
C GLY A 70 -2.60 -21.86 0.75
N ILE A 71 -1.28 -22.05 0.66
CA ILE A 71 -0.29 -21.01 0.98
C ILE A 71 -0.28 -19.85 -0.02
N ILE A 72 -0.61 -20.10 -1.30
CA ILE A 72 -0.61 -19.06 -2.34
C ILE A 72 -1.75 -18.08 -2.08
N TYR A 73 -2.92 -18.55 -1.65
CA TYR A 73 -4.01 -17.68 -1.17
C TYR A 73 -3.50 -16.70 -0.11
N PHE A 74 -2.79 -17.22 0.90
CA PHE A 74 -2.28 -16.43 2.01
C PHE A 74 -1.25 -15.39 1.54
N LEU A 75 -0.32 -15.78 0.67
CA LEU A 75 0.68 -14.85 0.11
C LEU A 75 0.03 -13.70 -0.68
N TYR A 76 -0.98 -14.00 -1.51
CA TYR A 76 -1.72 -12.97 -2.24
C TYR A 76 -2.53 -12.06 -1.31
N ALA A 77 -3.09 -12.61 -0.22
CA ALA A 77 -3.76 -11.82 0.79
C ALA A 77 -2.78 -10.87 1.50
N CYS A 78 -1.60 -11.36 1.88
CA CYS A 78 -0.54 -10.56 2.50
C CYS A 78 -0.04 -9.47 1.56
N LEU A 79 0.30 -9.79 0.31
CA LEU A 79 0.75 -8.79 -0.68
C LEU A 79 -0.33 -7.74 -0.95
N GLY A 80 -1.59 -8.18 -1.06
CA GLY A 80 -2.73 -7.29 -1.20
C GLY A 80 -2.87 -6.34 -0.02
N PHE A 81 -2.72 -6.85 1.20
CA PHE A 81 -2.74 -6.04 2.41
C PHE A 81 -1.59 -5.03 2.49
N THR A 82 -0.38 -5.47 2.15
CA THR A 82 0.80 -4.61 2.17
C THR A 82 0.60 -3.39 1.27
N HIS A 83 0.05 -3.58 0.07
CA HIS A 83 -0.19 -2.47 -0.84
C HIS A 83 -1.48 -1.68 -0.52
N LEU A 84 -2.51 -2.32 0.02
CA LEU A 84 -3.76 -1.63 0.31
C LEU A 84 -3.70 -0.79 1.60
N VAL A 85 -2.95 -1.24 2.60
CA VAL A 85 -2.96 -0.67 3.96
C VAL A 85 -1.57 -0.26 4.41
N LEU A 86 -0.59 -1.18 4.40
CA LEU A 86 0.73 -0.89 4.98
C LEU A 86 1.48 0.21 4.26
N ALA A 87 1.56 0.14 2.93
CA ALA A 87 2.28 1.12 2.13
C ALA A 87 1.63 2.50 2.23
N PRO A 88 0.32 2.68 2.01
CA PRO A 88 -0.33 3.97 2.26
C PRO A 88 -0.14 4.50 3.68
N ALA A 89 -0.29 3.66 4.70
CA ALA A 89 -0.07 4.07 6.09
C ALA A 89 1.38 4.51 6.35
N ALA A 90 2.35 3.77 5.83
CA ALA A 90 3.77 4.11 5.95
C ALA A 90 4.09 5.44 5.25
N PHE A 91 3.51 5.71 4.08
CA PHE A 91 3.69 6.98 3.36
C PHE A 91 3.06 8.16 4.09
N ILE A 92 1.82 8.00 4.56
CA ILE A 92 1.13 9.04 5.33
C ILE A 92 1.90 9.33 6.63
N ILE A 93 2.38 8.30 7.32
CA ILE A 93 3.09 8.48 8.58
C ILE A 93 4.49 9.07 8.36
N GLY A 94 5.23 8.56 7.37
CA GLY A 94 6.53 9.10 6.99
C GLY A 94 6.45 10.56 6.51
N GLY A 95 5.39 10.91 5.79
CA GLY A 95 5.14 12.26 5.28
C GLY A 95 4.58 13.23 6.33
N MET A 96 3.66 12.79 7.19
CA MET A 96 2.95 13.67 8.12
C MET A 96 3.56 13.74 9.52
N LYS A 97 4.74 13.12 9.77
CA LYS A 97 5.34 13.00 11.11
C LYS A 97 4.32 12.58 12.19
N ILE A 98 3.42 11.66 11.84
CA ILE A 98 2.55 11.04 12.85
C ILE A 98 3.42 10.08 13.64
N ASP A 99 3.50 10.17 14.95
CA ASP A 99 4.30 9.24 15.76
C ASP A 99 3.79 7.79 15.59
N PHE A 100 4.44 7.02 14.71
CA PHE A 100 4.07 5.64 14.33
C PHE A 100 3.95 4.73 15.57
N GLY A 101 4.77 4.99 16.58
CA GLY A 101 4.78 4.26 17.85
C GLY A 101 3.42 4.25 18.57
N GLN A 102 2.56 5.24 18.32
CA GLN A 102 1.24 5.28 18.92
C GLN A 102 0.16 4.57 18.09
N TYR A 103 0.33 4.38 16.77
CA TYR A 103 -0.75 3.91 15.88
C TYR A 103 -0.50 2.56 15.19
N TRP A 104 0.65 1.91 15.43
CA TRP A 104 0.98 0.60 14.86
C TRP A 104 -0.06 -0.49 15.17
N TRP A 105 -0.76 -0.39 16.31
CA TRP A 105 -1.81 -1.33 16.69
C TRP A 105 -3.05 -1.23 15.77
N VAL A 106 -3.34 -0.07 15.19
CA VAL A 106 -4.45 0.12 14.23
C VAL A 106 -4.20 -0.70 12.98
N VAL A 107 -2.96 -0.69 12.50
CA VAL A 107 -2.50 -1.53 11.38
C VAL A 107 -2.67 -3.01 11.72
N LEU A 108 -2.30 -3.41 12.94
CA LEU A 108 -2.44 -4.79 13.43
C LEU A 108 -3.92 -5.23 13.48
N ILE A 109 -4.81 -4.35 13.95
CA ILE A 109 -6.25 -4.59 13.97
C ILE A 109 -6.81 -4.75 12.56
N CYS A 110 -6.37 -3.93 11.60
CA CYS A 110 -6.75 -4.08 10.19
C CYS A 110 -6.30 -5.44 9.61
N ILE A 111 -5.09 -5.91 9.96
CA ILE A 111 -4.61 -7.26 9.58
C ILE A 111 -5.56 -8.33 10.12
N ILE A 112 -5.85 -8.29 11.42
CA ILE A 112 -6.69 -9.29 12.10
C ILE A 112 -8.11 -9.29 11.51
N PHE A 113 -8.70 -8.11 11.34
CA PHE A 113 -10.04 -7.96 10.74
C PHE A 113 -10.11 -8.57 9.34
N LEU A 114 -9.10 -8.35 8.50
CA LEU A 114 -9.07 -8.88 7.14
C LEU A 114 -8.81 -10.38 7.08
N LEU A 115 -8.03 -10.94 8.02
CA LEU A 115 -7.87 -12.39 8.15
C LEU A 115 -9.20 -13.06 8.55
N VAL A 116 -9.92 -12.46 9.50
CA VAL A 116 -11.25 -12.94 9.94
C VAL A 116 -12.27 -12.82 8.80
N TRP A 117 -12.37 -11.65 8.16
CA TRP A 117 -13.30 -11.40 7.07
C TRP A 117 -13.00 -12.26 5.82
N GLY A 118 -11.72 -12.37 5.46
CA GLY A 118 -11.26 -13.19 4.34
C GLY A 118 -11.52 -14.68 4.51
N ASN A 119 -11.42 -15.20 5.74
CA ASN A 119 -11.77 -16.58 6.05
C ASN A 119 -13.28 -16.80 6.11
N GLY A 120 -14.06 -15.84 6.63
CA GLY A 120 -15.52 -15.91 6.67
C GLY A 120 -16.15 -16.02 5.28
N HIS A 121 -15.69 -15.21 4.32
CA HIS A 121 -16.21 -15.25 2.93
C HIS A 121 -15.81 -16.51 2.14
N ARG A 122 -14.87 -17.31 2.66
CA ARG A 122 -14.53 -18.62 2.09
C ARG A 122 -15.46 -19.72 2.60
N ALA A 123 -16.08 -19.55 3.76
CA ALA A 123 -17.07 -20.48 4.31
C ALA A 123 -18.41 -20.37 3.57
N ASP A 124 -18.82 -19.16 3.16
CA ASP A 124 -20.10 -18.93 2.47
C ASP A 124 -20.12 -19.36 0.98
N ARG A 125 -18.97 -19.76 0.41
CA ARG A 125 -18.87 -20.20 -1.00
C ARG A 125 -18.63 -21.71 -1.15
N ARG A 126 -18.84 -22.50 -0.09
CA ARG A 126 -18.93 -23.96 -0.14
C ARG A 126 -20.37 -24.38 0.08
#